data_AF-A0A1G6V3E7-F1
#
_entry.id   AF-A0A1G6V3E7-F1
#
_cell.length_a   1.000
_cell.length_b   1.000
_cell.length_c   1.000
_cell.angle_alpha   90.00
_cell.angle_beta   90.00
_cell.angle_gamma   90.00
#
_symmetry.space_group_name_H-M   'P 1'
#
loop_
_entity.id
_entity.type
_entity.pdbx_description
1 polymer ?
#
loop_
_entity_poly.entity_id
_entity_poly.type
_entity_poly.pdbx_seq_one_letter_code
_entity_poly.pdbx_strand_id
1 'polypeptide(L)'
;MYLLSDVHLHPHPDHTEGSRAPVVAVVAVGGAVGALLRYGASRAWPNGSDAHALWRTGEAAFPWTTLLVNVVGCFLMGVLTVTLKERFTRAPRLLNPFLGTGVLGGFTTFSSYTDDTRRLFENDQAGTAVGYLVLTTAGALAGVALGVALTRAVLRPPGRTGSGRGRYS
;
A
#
# COMPACT_ATOMS: atom_id res chain seq x y z
N MET A 1 -27.86 -45.11 34.36
CA MET A 1 -26.71 -44.78 35.24
C MET A 1 -25.47 -44.76 34.36
N TYR A 2 -24.83 -43.60 34.20
CA TYR A 2 -23.65 -43.30 33.36
C TYR A 2 -23.79 -43.39 31.83
N LEU A 3 -24.03 -42.25 31.17
CA LEU A 3 -23.07 -41.56 30.29
C LEU A 3 -23.74 -40.28 29.76
N LEU A 4 -22.98 -39.19 29.60
CA LEU A 4 -23.40 -37.82 29.20
C LEU A 4 -23.58 -36.80 30.34
N SER A 5 -22.62 -36.75 31.26
CA SER A 5 -22.40 -35.58 32.13
C SER A 5 -20.95 -35.13 32.05
N ASP A 6 -20.48 -34.87 30.82
CA ASP A 6 -19.19 -34.21 30.60
C ASP A 6 -19.25 -33.30 29.37
N VAL A 7 -20.21 -32.37 29.38
CA VAL A 7 -19.95 -31.06 28.76
C VAL A 7 -19.25 -30.24 29.83
N HIS A 8 -18.00 -30.62 30.10
CA HIS A 8 -17.03 -29.70 30.68
C HIS A 8 -16.84 -28.61 29.63
N LEU A 9 -17.65 -27.56 29.75
CA LEU A 9 -17.42 -26.27 29.13
C LEU A 9 -16.06 -25.82 29.65
N HIS A 10 -14.98 -26.18 28.95
CA HIS A 10 -13.69 -25.55 29.20
C HIS A 10 -13.95 -24.05 29.06
N PRO A 11 -13.77 -23.25 30.12
CA PRO A 11 -13.68 -21.82 29.94
C PRO A 11 -12.52 -21.66 28.97
N HIS A 12 -12.81 -21.22 27.75
CA HIS A 12 -11.75 -20.68 26.91
C HIS A 12 -11.07 -19.64 27.80
N PRO A 13 -9.75 -19.76 28.05
CA PRO A 13 -9.07 -18.76 28.83
C PRO A 13 -9.42 -17.43 28.17
N ASP A 14 -10.03 -16.54 28.95
CA ASP A 14 -10.14 -15.13 28.62
C ASP A 14 -8.70 -14.70 28.36
N HIS A 15 -8.29 -14.81 27.10
CA HIS A 15 -7.14 -14.12 26.60
C HIS A 15 -7.55 -12.68 26.77
N THR A 16 -7.22 -12.10 27.94
CA THR A 16 -7.15 -10.66 28.17
C THR A 16 -6.77 -10.05 26.84
N GLU A 17 -7.77 -9.54 26.13
CA GLU A 17 -7.60 -9.03 24.78
C GLU A 17 -6.67 -7.84 24.97
N GLY A 18 -5.37 -8.07 24.79
CA GLY A 18 -4.37 -7.02 24.85
C GLY A 18 -4.88 -5.95 23.91
N SER A 19 -5.33 -4.84 24.49
CA SER A 19 -6.30 -3.94 23.88
C SER A 19 -5.97 -3.74 22.42
N ARG A 20 -6.88 -4.10 21.49
CA ARG A 20 -6.71 -3.81 20.06
C ARG A 20 -6.80 -2.31 19.78
N ALA A 21 -7.25 -1.52 20.76
CA ALA A 21 -7.45 -0.08 20.65
C ALA A 21 -6.21 0.69 20.18
N PRO A 22 -4.98 0.42 20.64
CA PRO A 22 -3.78 1.09 20.15
C PRO A 22 -3.53 0.80 18.67
N VAL A 23 -3.80 -0.43 18.20
CA VAL A 23 -3.66 -0.79 16.78
C VAL A 23 -4.67 -0.02 15.94
N VAL A 24 -5.94 0.01 16.36
CA VAL A 24 -6.99 0.76 15.66
C VAL A 24 -6.67 2.25 15.62
N ALA A 25 -6.21 2.82 16.74
CA ALA A 25 -5.83 4.22 16.83
C ALA A 25 -4.71 4.58 15.85
N VAL A 26 -3.64 3.78 15.78
CA VAL A 26 -2.55 4.07 14.83
C VAL A 26 -2.98 3.86 13.37
N VAL A 27 -3.83 2.88 13.08
CA VAL A 27 -4.40 2.72 11.73
C VAL A 27 -5.23 3.94 11.36
N ALA A 28 -6.07 4.44 12.27
CA ALA A 28 -6.90 5.61 12.03
C ALA A 28 -6.06 6.88 11.79
N VAL A 29 -5.06 7.14 12.63
CA VAL A 29 -4.14 8.29 12.46
C VAL A 29 -3.36 8.17 11.16
N GLY A 30 -2.80 6.99 10.87
CA GLY A 30 -2.09 6.74 9.62
C GLY A 30 -3.00 6.94 8.41
N GLY A 31 -4.22 6.41 8.46
CA GLY A 31 -5.23 6.54 7.41
C GLY A 31 -5.60 7.99 7.13
N ALA A 32 -5.79 8.80 8.19
CA ALA A 32 -6.04 10.23 8.06
C ALA A 32 -4.86 10.94 7.36
N VAL A 33 -3.62 10.65 7.77
CA VAL A 33 -2.41 11.19 7.13
C VAL A 33 -2.34 10.79 5.66
N GLY A 34 -2.54 9.51 5.33
CA GLY A 34 -2.52 9.00 3.96
C GLY A 34 -3.58 9.68 3.08
N ALA A 35 -4.81 9.80 3.59
CA ALA A 35 -5.90 10.45 2.87
C ALA A 35 -5.63 11.94 2.63
N LEU A 36 -5.08 12.65 3.62
CA LEU A 36 -4.68 14.06 3.48
C LEU A 36 -3.54 14.24 2.47
N LEU A 37 -2.56 13.33 2.42
CA LEU A 37 -1.49 13.36 1.42
C LEU A 37 -2.06 13.14 0.00
N ARG A 38 -2.96 12.17 -0.17
CA ARG A 38 -3.65 11.94 -1.44
C ARG A 38 -4.47 13.15 -1.87
N TYR A 39 -5.20 13.76 -0.94
CA TYR A 39 -5.96 14.99 -1.19
C TYR A 39 -5.03 16.17 -1.54
N GLY A 40 -3.89 16.29 -0.86
CA GLY A 40 -2.88 17.29 -1.18
C GLY A 40 -2.30 17.08 -2.58
N ALA A 41 -2.03 15.84 -2.98
CA ALA A 41 -1.54 15.50 -4.31
C ALA A 41 -2.53 15.91 -5.41
N SER A 42 -3.84 15.66 -5.21
CA SER A 42 -4.87 16.08 -6.18
C SER A 42 -5.05 17.59 -6.27
N ARG A 43 -4.68 18.34 -5.23
CA ARG A 43 -4.71 19.80 -5.20
C ARG A 43 -3.46 20.43 -5.81
N ALA A 44 -2.31 19.77 -5.70
CA ALA A 44 -1.03 20.26 -6.21
C ALA A 44 -0.82 20.00 -7.70
N TRP A 45 -1.60 19.09 -8.30
CA TRP A 45 -1.44 18.75 -9.71
C TRP A 45 -1.76 19.95 -10.62
N PRO A 46 -0.84 20.32 -11.55
CA PRO A 46 -1.09 21.42 -12.49
C PRO A 46 -2.34 21.12 -13.34
N ASN A 47 -3.22 22.12 -13.47
CA ASN A 47 -4.53 22.10 -14.15
C ASN A 47 -5.78 21.75 -13.31
N GLY A 48 -5.64 21.61 -11.99
CA GLY A 48 -6.75 21.28 -11.08
C GLY A 48 -7.00 19.77 -11.05
N SER A 49 -7.72 19.27 -10.05
CA SER A 49 -8.04 17.84 -9.96
C SER A 49 -8.63 17.33 -11.28
N ASP A 50 -8.45 16.05 -11.59
CA ASP A 50 -8.96 15.43 -12.83
C ASP A 50 -10.48 15.67 -13.00
N ALA A 51 -11.19 15.84 -11.87
CA ALA A 51 -12.59 16.26 -11.79
C ALA A 51 -12.85 17.76 -12.09
N HIS A 52 -11.93 18.67 -11.78
CA HIS A 52 -12.02 20.11 -12.09
C HIS A 52 -11.77 20.43 -13.57
N ALA A 53 -10.99 19.61 -14.27
CA ALA A 53 -10.78 19.75 -15.71
C ALA A 53 -12.09 19.59 -16.48
N LEU A 54 -12.91 18.58 -16.13
CA LEU A 54 -14.25 18.37 -16.71
C LEU A 54 -15.15 19.60 -16.65
N TRP A 55 -15.19 20.30 -15.50
CA TRP A 55 -16.00 21.52 -15.36
C TRP A 55 -15.47 22.72 -16.15
N ARG A 56 -14.18 22.71 -16.53
CA ARG A 56 -13.53 23.81 -17.25
C ARG A 56 -13.50 23.61 -18.75
N THR A 57 -13.23 22.39 -19.22
CA THR A 57 -12.97 22.10 -20.63
C THR A 57 -14.05 21.24 -21.28
N GLY A 58 -14.94 20.62 -20.50
CA GLY A 58 -15.94 19.68 -21.01
C GLY A 58 -15.34 18.34 -21.46
N GLU A 59 -14.03 18.14 -21.29
CA GLU A 59 -13.32 16.91 -21.64
C GLU A 59 -12.85 16.20 -20.37
N ALA A 60 -13.04 14.88 -20.30
CA ALA A 60 -12.39 14.07 -19.27
C ALA A 60 -10.88 14.08 -19.50
N ALA A 61 -10.13 14.70 -18.58
CA ALA A 61 -8.68 14.67 -18.58
C ALA A 61 -8.17 13.31 -18.06
N PHE A 62 -6.97 12.92 -18.49
CA PHE A 62 -6.36 11.68 -18.04
C PHE A 62 -6.04 11.74 -16.53
N PRO A 63 -6.37 10.69 -15.73
CA PRO A 63 -6.36 10.77 -14.26
C PRO A 63 -4.97 10.53 -13.66
N TRP A 64 -4.05 11.46 -13.91
CA TRP A 64 -2.64 11.34 -13.55
C TRP A 64 -2.42 11.25 -12.05
N THR A 65 -3.19 12.01 -11.27
CA THR A 65 -3.02 12.04 -9.82
C THR A 65 -3.31 10.66 -9.24
N THR A 66 -4.48 10.09 -9.57
CA THR A 66 -4.91 8.78 -9.07
C THR A 66 -3.95 7.68 -9.53
N LEU A 67 -3.43 7.75 -10.76
CA LEU A 67 -2.40 6.82 -11.23
C LEU A 67 -1.16 6.88 -10.34
N LEU A 68 -0.60 8.07 -10.14
CA LEU A 68 0.67 8.25 -9.45
C LEU A 68 0.59 7.93 -7.96
N VAL A 69 -0.48 8.31 -7.26
CA VAL A 69 -0.64 7.96 -5.84
C VAL A 69 -0.72 6.45 -5.65
N ASN A 70 -1.40 5.72 -6.56
CA ASN A 70 -1.45 4.27 -6.52
C ASN A 70 -0.08 3.64 -6.84
N VAL A 71 0.59 4.05 -7.92
CA VAL A 71 1.90 3.51 -8.31
C VAL A 71 2.97 3.77 -7.25
N VAL A 72 3.06 5.01 -6.75
CA VAL A 72 4.01 5.39 -5.69
C VAL A 72 3.67 4.68 -4.39
N GLY A 73 2.39 4.60 -4.01
CA GLY A 73 1.97 3.89 -2.81
C GLY A 73 2.31 2.39 -2.87
N CYS A 74 2.10 1.75 -4.02
CA CYS A 74 2.50 0.37 -4.28
C CYS A 74 4.02 0.17 -4.23
N PHE A 75 4.80 1.10 -4.79
CA PHE A 75 6.25 1.09 -4.66
C PHE A 75 6.69 1.15 -3.19
N LEU A 76 6.15 2.09 -2.42
CA LEU A 76 6.44 2.23 -0.99
C LEU A 76 6.00 1.01 -0.18
N MET A 77 4.89 0.35 -0.56
CA MET A 77 4.49 -0.93 0.04
C MET A 77 5.53 -2.04 -0.20
N GLY A 78 6.14 -2.08 -1.40
CA GLY A 78 7.25 -2.98 -1.70
C GLY A 78 8.47 -2.72 -0.81
N VAL A 79 8.85 -1.45 -0.65
CA VAL A 79 9.93 -1.03 0.26
C VAL A 79 9.63 -1.44 1.70
N LEU A 80 8.44 -1.07 2.19
CA LEU A 80 7.99 -1.35 3.56
C LEU A 80 8.02 -2.85 3.87
N THR A 81 7.60 -3.68 2.91
CA THR A 81 7.61 -5.14 3.03
C THR A 81 9.01 -5.66 3.32
N VAL A 82 10.01 -5.25 2.55
CA VAL A 82 11.40 -5.69 2.76
C VAL A 82 11.96 -5.12 4.06
N THR A 83 11.79 -3.81 4.29
CA THR A 83 12.39 -3.16 5.46
C THR A 83 11.83 -3.72 6.77
N LEU A 84 10.51 -3.76 6.94
CA LEU A 84 9.91 -4.16 8.21
C LEU A 84 9.79 -5.67 8.38
N LYS A 85 9.49 -6.42 7.30
CA LYS A 85 9.23 -7.87 7.43
C LYS A 85 10.49 -8.70 7.24
N GLU A 86 11.45 -8.27 6.42
CA GLU A 86 12.67 -9.06 6.14
C GLU A 86 13.85 -8.60 7.01
N ARG A 87 14.06 -7.29 7.19
CA ARG A 87 15.26 -6.77 7.87
C ARG A 87 15.06 -6.49 9.37
N PHE A 88 13.97 -5.82 9.74
CA PHE A 88 13.73 -5.36 11.10
C PHE A 88 12.65 -6.18 11.81
N THR A 89 12.93 -7.45 12.07
CA THR A 89 12.04 -8.35 12.83
C THR A 89 11.76 -7.89 14.27
N ARG A 90 12.53 -6.92 14.80
CA ARG A 90 12.29 -6.26 16.09
C ARG A 90 11.59 -4.90 15.98
N ALA A 91 11.07 -4.52 14.82
CA ALA A 91 10.34 -3.26 14.67
C ALA A 91 9.13 -3.20 15.62
N PRO A 92 8.73 -2.01 16.09
CA PRO A 92 7.56 -1.86 16.95
C PRO A 92 6.32 -2.48 16.29
N ARG A 93 5.55 -3.28 17.04
CA ARG A 93 4.35 -3.97 16.54
C ARG A 93 3.34 -3.02 15.89
N LEU A 94 3.30 -1.76 16.30
CA LEU A 94 2.38 -0.74 15.80
C LEU A 94 2.84 -0.06 14.50
N LEU A 95 4.10 -0.22 14.09
CA LEU A 95 4.64 0.49 12.93
C LEU A 95 4.09 -0.05 11.61
N ASN A 96 3.95 -1.37 11.49
CA ASN A 96 3.37 -2.01 10.31
C ASN A 96 1.89 -1.63 10.10
N PRO A 97 0.98 -1.71 11.10
CA PRO A 97 -0.39 -1.25 10.93
C PRO A 97 -0.49 0.26 10.69
N PHE A 98 0.37 1.08 11.31
CA PHE A 98 0.42 2.52 11.05
C PHE A 98 0.81 2.85 9.61
N LEU A 99 1.93 2.30 9.11
CA LEU A 99 2.45 2.64 7.78
C LEU A 99 1.74 1.88 6.66
N GLY A 100 1.57 0.57 6.81
CA GLY A 100 0.98 -0.29 5.78
C GLY A 100 -0.50 -0.06 5.62
N THR A 101 -1.28 -0.42 6.64
CA THR A 101 -2.74 -0.30 6.58
C THR A 101 -3.21 1.16 6.71
N GLY A 102 -2.58 1.93 7.60
CA GLY A 102 -2.92 3.34 7.80
C GLY A 102 -2.47 4.23 6.64
N VAL A 103 -1.21 4.67 6.65
CA VAL A 103 -0.69 5.68 5.72
C VAL A 103 -0.80 5.23 4.26
N LEU A 104 -0.26 4.06 3.91
CA LEU A 104 -0.26 3.59 2.52
C LEU A 104 -1.66 3.16 2.06
N GLY A 105 -2.47 2.61 2.96
CA GLY A 105 -3.88 2.31 2.68
C GLY A 105 -4.74 3.55 2.46
N GLY A 106 -4.53 4.65 3.20
CA GLY A 106 -5.24 5.92 3.00
C GLY A 106 -4.72 6.74 1.81
N PHE A 107 -3.43 6.58 1.49
CA PHE A 107 -2.76 7.26 0.37
C PHE A 107 -3.14 6.67 -0.99
N THR A 108 -3.29 5.34 -1.08
CA THR A 108 -3.77 4.67 -2.30
C THR A 108 -5.30 4.67 -2.36
N THR A 109 -5.89 4.46 -3.55
CA THR A 109 -7.35 4.49 -3.71
C THR A 109 -7.80 3.66 -4.91
N PHE A 110 -8.65 2.68 -4.65
CA PHE A 110 -9.34 1.93 -5.71
C PHE A 110 -10.66 2.61 -6.12
N SER A 111 -11.37 3.24 -5.18
CA SER A 111 -12.66 3.87 -5.46
C SER A 111 -12.53 5.05 -6.43
N SER A 112 -11.52 5.90 -6.23
CA SER A 112 -11.24 7.00 -7.16
C SER A 112 -10.82 6.47 -8.53
N TYR A 113 -9.98 5.43 -8.56
CA TYR A 113 -9.56 4.77 -9.79
C TYR A 113 -10.75 4.23 -10.59
N THR A 114 -11.72 3.58 -9.95
CA THR A 114 -12.94 3.12 -10.62
C THR A 114 -13.87 4.26 -11.06
N ASP A 115 -13.97 5.34 -10.29
CA ASP A 115 -14.78 6.52 -10.66
C ASP A 115 -14.17 7.24 -11.87
N ASP A 116 -12.84 7.40 -11.88
CA ASP A 116 -12.09 7.99 -12.99
C ASP A 116 -12.25 7.15 -14.27
N THR A 117 -12.16 5.82 -14.18
CA THR A 117 -12.43 4.91 -15.30
C THR A 117 -13.87 5.05 -15.80
N ARG A 118 -14.86 5.05 -14.90
CA ARG A 118 -16.27 5.22 -15.26
C ARG A 118 -16.49 6.52 -16.01
N ARG A 119 -15.93 7.63 -15.52
CA ARG A 119 -16.02 8.94 -16.17
C ARG A 119 -15.42 8.93 -17.57
N LEU A 120 -14.30 8.26 -17.79
CA LEU A 120 -13.71 8.14 -19.14
C LEU A 120 -14.65 7.38 -20.09
N PHE A 121 -15.35 6.34 -19.62
CA PHE A 121 -16.37 5.67 -20.43
C PHE A 121 -17.60 6.54 -20.70
N GLU A 122 -18.08 7.30 -19.71
CA GLU A 122 -19.22 8.22 -19.87
C GLU A 122 -18.96 9.38 -20.84
N ASN A 123 -17.68 9.68 -21.12
CA ASN A 123 -17.27 10.73 -22.06
C ASN A 123 -16.79 10.17 -23.41
N ASP A 124 -17.23 8.96 -23.79
CA ASP A 124 -16.87 8.28 -25.05
C ASP A 124 -15.36 8.03 -25.25
N GLN A 125 -14.56 8.08 -24.18
CA GLN A 125 -13.10 7.86 -24.21
C GLN A 125 -12.72 6.42 -23.83
N ALA A 126 -13.38 5.42 -24.42
CA ALA A 126 -13.19 4.01 -24.06
C ALA A 126 -11.73 3.53 -24.21
N GLY A 127 -11.02 3.98 -25.25
CA GLY A 127 -9.60 3.65 -25.45
C GLY A 127 -8.72 4.18 -24.30
N THR A 128 -8.95 5.42 -23.87
CA THR A 128 -8.26 6.03 -22.72
C THR A 128 -8.63 5.32 -21.42
N ALA A 129 -9.89 4.94 -21.23
CA ALA A 129 -10.35 4.21 -20.04
C ALA A 129 -9.64 2.86 -19.88
N VAL A 130 -9.56 2.08 -20.97
CA VAL A 130 -8.85 0.79 -20.98
C VAL A 130 -7.34 0.98 -20.78
N GLY A 131 -6.74 1.97 -21.46
CA GLY A 131 -5.33 2.32 -21.27
C GLY A 131 -5.02 2.69 -19.83
N TYR A 132 -5.87 3.50 -19.20
CA TYR A 132 -5.76 3.89 -17.80
C TYR A 132 -5.88 2.71 -16.84
N LEU A 133 -6.81 1.78 -17.11
CA LEU A 133 -6.97 0.55 -16.32
C LEU A 133 -5.69 -0.31 -16.34
N VAL A 134 -5.21 -0.59 -17.55
CA VAL A 134 -4.02 -1.43 -17.75
C VAL A 134 -2.78 -0.76 -17.17
N LEU A 135 -2.57 0.52 -17.47
CA LEU A 135 -1.39 1.25 -17.07
C LEU A 135 -1.30 1.41 -15.55
N THR A 136 -2.40 1.74 -14.88
CA THR A 136 -2.41 1.90 -13.42
C THR A 136 -2.13 0.56 -12.73
N THR A 137 -2.77 -0.53 -13.18
CA THR A 137 -2.58 -1.86 -12.60
C THR A 137 -1.17 -2.39 -12.86
N ALA A 138 -0.67 -2.30 -14.09
CA ALA A 138 0.67 -2.72 -14.45
C ALA A 138 1.73 -1.88 -13.71
N GLY A 139 1.54 -0.56 -13.65
CA GLY A 139 2.40 0.36 -12.92
C GLY A 139 2.44 0.06 -11.43
N ALA A 140 1.31 -0.27 -10.81
CA ALA A 140 1.24 -0.66 -9.40
C ALA A 140 2.04 -1.95 -9.13
N LEU A 141 1.84 -2.98 -9.95
CA LEU A 141 2.59 -4.25 -9.85
C LEU A 141 4.10 -4.04 -10.06
N ALA A 142 4.47 -3.28 -11.08
CA ALA A 142 5.86 -2.91 -11.34
C ALA A 142 6.44 -2.11 -10.17
N GLY A 143 5.68 -1.17 -9.60
CA GLY A 143 6.04 -0.40 -8.42
C GLY A 143 6.39 -1.30 -7.25
N VAL A 144 5.51 -2.25 -6.88
CA VAL A 144 5.79 -3.22 -5.79
C VAL A 144 7.08 -3.99 -6.09
N ALA A 145 7.22 -4.55 -7.30
CA ALA A 145 8.38 -5.35 -7.68
C ALA A 145 9.68 -4.55 -7.59
N LEU A 146 9.68 -3.31 -8.10
CA LEU A 146 10.82 -2.40 -8.04
C LEU A 146 11.15 -2.00 -6.60
N GLY A 147 10.14 -1.68 -5.78
CA GLY A 147 10.33 -1.35 -4.37
C GLY A 147 11.00 -2.48 -3.60
N VAL A 148 10.55 -3.72 -3.83
CA VAL A 148 11.17 -4.91 -3.25
C VAL A 148 12.60 -5.10 -3.75
N ALA A 149 12.81 -5.06 -5.08
CA ALA A 149 14.11 -5.32 -5.68
C ALA A 149 15.17 -4.30 -5.25
N LEU A 150 14.85 -3.01 -5.30
CA LEU A 150 15.76 -1.93 -4.91
C LEU A 150 16.09 -1.99 -3.42
N THR A 151 15.09 -2.22 -2.56
CA THR A 151 15.33 -2.29 -1.11
C THR A 151 16.24 -3.46 -0.77
N ARG A 152 16.05 -4.63 -1.40
CA ARG A 152 16.95 -5.77 -1.21
C ARG A 152 18.36 -5.49 -1.74
N ALA A 153 18.48 -4.81 -2.88
CA ALA A 153 19.78 -4.46 -3.45
C ALA A 153 20.57 -3.53 -2.50
N VAL A 154 19.90 -2.54 -1.91
CA VAL A 154 20.50 -1.59 -0.96
C VAL A 154 20.84 -2.24 0.38
N LEU A 155 20.01 -3.18 0.87
CA LEU A 155 20.21 -3.81 2.18
C LEU A 155 21.14 -5.03 2.14
N ARG A 156 21.54 -5.52 0.97
CA ARG A 156 22.59 -6.56 0.86
C ARG A 156 23.92 -6.00 1.36
N PRO A 157 24.58 -6.63 2.34
CA PRO A 157 25.94 -6.25 2.70
C PRO A 157 26.84 -6.38 1.45
N PRO A 158 27.78 -5.45 1.20
CA PRO A 158 28.80 -5.64 0.18
C PRO A 158 29.45 -7.01 0.43
N GLY A 159 29.34 -7.91 -0.54
CA GLY A 159 29.91 -9.25 -0.43
C GLY A 159 31.37 -9.14 -0.06
N ARG A 160 31.80 -9.89 0.97
CA ARG A 160 33.21 -10.15 1.24
C ARG A 160 33.75 -10.99 0.08
N THR A 161 34.05 -10.36 -1.05
CA THR A 161 34.71 -10.99 -2.18
C THR A 161 36.15 -11.31 -1.77
N GLY A 162 36.41 -12.60 -1.55
CA GLY A 162 37.71 -13.24 -1.79
C GLY A 162 38.82 -12.99 -0.77
N SER A 163 38.92 -13.84 0.25
CA SER A 163 40.22 -14.16 0.88
C SER A 163 40.20 -15.62 1.32
N GLY A 164 40.28 -16.52 0.35
CA GLY A 164 40.34 -17.96 0.56
C GLY A 164 41.17 -18.64 -0.52
N ARG A 165 42.32 -18.07 -0.86
CA ARG A 165 43.32 -18.73 -1.71
C ARG A 165 44.69 -18.52 -1.07
N GLY A 166 45.18 -19.55 -0.39
CA GLY A 166 46.55 -19.57 0.11
C GLY A 166 46.69 -20.23 1.47
N ARG A 167 46.74 -21.57 1.49
CA ARG A 167 47.63 -22.41 2.29
C ARG A 167 47.04 -23.80 2.43
N TYR A 168 47.50 -24.72 1.58
CA TYR A 168 47.94 -26.05 1.98
C TYR A 168 49.07 -26.40 0.99
N SER A 169 50.27 -25.99 1.39
CA SER A 169 51.52 -26.62 0.97
C SER A 169 51.83 -27.73 1.98
#